data_AF-A0A1I8EHW3-F1
#
_entry.id   AF-A0A1I8EHW3-F1
#
_cell.length_a   1.000
_cell.length_b   1.000
_cell.length_c   1.000
_cell.angle_alpha   90.00
_cell.angle_beta   90.00
_cell.angle_gamma   90.00
#
_symmetry.space_group_name_H-M   'P 1'
#
loop_
_entity.id
_entity.type
_entity.pdbx_description
1 polymer ?
#
loop_
_entity_poly.entity_id
_entity_poly.type
_entity_poly.pdbx_seq_one_letter_code
_entity_poly.pdbx_strand_id
1 'polypeptide(L)'
;MKGKYWKCYLFWLFGNDLFLSANCLPDFIKKMPTEKRMEYEALYEQQPYLTRTEFYDLCQDWAQKQGAVIKRKYREFRLHEERYIKQRDRILRDRLDRANGSDAAKNYLYELLDLQSNMNITLKIYETREEEMRHYILATVLQEATKIWNLLDPAHID
;
A
#
# COMPACT_ATOMS: atom_id res chain seq x y z
N MET A 1 21.95 3.49 -22.89
CA MET A 1 20.69 2.79 -22.57
C MET A 1 20.97 1.57 -21.68
N LYS A 2 21.16 1.77 -20.37
CA LYS A 2 21.26 0.70 -19.37
C LYS A 2 20.78 1.29 -18.05
N GLY A 3 19.83 0.64 -17.35
CA GLY A 3 19.55 0.97 -15.95
C GLY A 3 18.10 1.00 -15.48
N LYS A 4 17.08 0.88 -16.34
CA LYS A 4 15.67 0.97 -15.90
C LYS A 4 15.03 -0.35 -15.44
N TYR A 5 15.58 -1.50 -15.85
CA TYR A 5 14.91 -2.79 -15.63
C TYR A 5 15.33 -3.54 -14.36
N TRP A 6 16.44 -3.15 -13.71
CA TRP A 6 16.93 -3.90 -12.56
C TRP A 6 16.24 -3.51 -11.24
N LYS A 7 15.71 -2.27 -11.14
CA LYS A 7 14.94 -1.83 -9.97
C LYS A 7 13.61 -2.56 -9.82
N CYS A 8 13.00 -3.10 -10.88
CA CYS A 8 11.69 -3.75 -10.79
C CYS A 8 11.69 -5.10 -10.07
N TYR A 9 12.84 -5.79 -9.95
CA TYR A 9 12.86 -7.16 -9.42
C TYR A 9 12.90 -7.25 -7.88
N LEU A 10 13.33 -6.20 -7.18
CA LEU A 10 13.24 -6.12 -5.72
C LEU A 10 11.91 -5.51 -5.24
N PHE A 11 11.20 -4.81 -6.12
CA PHE A 11 9.87 -4.22 -5.86
C PHE A 11 8.75 -5.26 -5.63
N TRP A 12 9.02 -6.54 -5.89
CA TRP A 12 8.03 -7.61 -5.88
C TRP A 12 7.94 -8.42 -4.58
N LEU A 13 8.92 -8.31 -3.67
CA LEU A 13 8.95 -9.20 -2.50
C LEU A 13 8.07 -8.72 -1.33
N PHE A 14 7.81 -7.42 -1.20
CA PHE A 14 7.11 -6.86 -0.02
C PHE A 14 6.07 -5.79 -0.36
N GLY A 15 5.27 -6.03 -1.41
CA GLY A 15 3.96 -5.40 -1.57
C GLY A 15 3.99 -3.88 -1.74
N ASN A 16 4.41 -3.43 -2.93
CA ASN A 16 4.14 -2.05 -3.33
C ASN A 16 2.70 -1.88 -3.89
N ASP A 17 1.90 -2.95 -3.94
CA ASP A 17 0.48 -2.91 -4.37
C ASP A 17 -0.41 -2.05 -3.45
N LEU A 18 0.00 -1.82 -2.20
CA LEU A 18 -0.71 -0.92 -1.26
C LEU A 18 -0.50 0.57 -1.58
N PHE A 19 0.52 0.93 -2.36
CA PHE A 19 0.81 2.31 -2.74
C PHE A 19 0.69 2.55 -4.26
N LEU A 20 0.98 1.55 -5.10
CA LEU A 20 0.88 1.61 -6.55
C LEU A 20 -0.51 1.16 -7.05
N SER A 21 -1.56 1.89 -6.66
CA SER A 21 -2.91 1.71 -7.22
C SER A 21 -3.18 2.57 -8.46
N ALA A 22 -2.15 3.04 -9.16
CA ALA A 22 -2.32 3.76 -10.44
C ALA A 22 -3.08 2.91 -11.49
N ASN A 23 -3.03 1.57 -11.39
CA ASN A 23 -3.75 0.65 -12.29
C ASN A 23 -5.13 0.19 -11.77
N CYS A 24 -5.57 0.62 -10.58
CA CYS A 24 -6.80 0.15 -9.96
C CYS A 24 -7.76 1.32 -9.65
N LEU A 25 -8.04 2.16 -10.65
CA LEU A 25 -9.07 3.19 -10.53
C LEU A 25 -10.39 2.58 -10.00
N PRO A 26 -11.11 3.25 -9.08
CA PRO A 26 -12.41 2.77 -8.63
C PRO A 26 -13.37 2.61 -9.82
N ASP A 27 -14.19 1.56 -9.82
CA ASP A 27 -15.06 1.26 -10.97
C ASP A 27 -16.03 2.39 -11.33
N PHE A 28 -16.44 3.19 -10.35
CA PHE A 28 -17.27 4.35 -10.61
C PHE A 28 -16.53 5.48 -11.33
N ILE A 29 -15.21 5.61 -11.13
CA ILE A 29 -14.34 6.54 -11.87
C ILE A 29 -14.14 6.05 -13.31
N LYS A 30 -13.94 4.73 -13.51
CA LYS A 30 -13.80 4.15 -14.86
C LYS A 30 -15.01 4.42 -15.77
N LYS A 31 -16.20 4.56 -15.18
CA LYS A 31 -17.48 4.83 -15.85
C LYS A 31 -17.76 6.33 -16.05
N MET A 32 -16.91 7.22 -15.56
CA MET A 32 -17.07 8.67 -15.76
C MET A 32 -16.66 9.10 -17.17
N PRO A 33 -17.13 10.28 -17.64
CA PRO A 33 -16.62 10.89 -18.86
C PRO A 33 -15.09 11.04 -18.81
N THR A 34 -14.44 10.90 -19.97
CA THR A 34 -12.97 10.90 -20.10
C THR A 34 -12.32 12.09 -19.40
N GLU A 35 -12.86 13.29 -19.58
CA GLU A 35 -12.36 14.51 -18.94
C GLU A 35 -12.31 14.39 -17.41
N LYS A 36 -13.41 13.92 -16.80
CA LYS A 36 -13.48 13.74 -15.35
C LYS A 36 -12.58 12.62 -14.84
N ARG A 37 -12.42 11.55 -15.63
CA ARG A 37 -11.46 10.50 -15.32
C ARG A 37 -10.03 11.04 -15.32
N MET A 38 -9.67 11.85 -16.31
CA MET A 38 -8.34 12.48 -16.38
C MET A 38 -8.10 13.47 -15.23
N GLU A 39 -9.11 14.25 -14.82
CA GLU A 39 -9.00 15.09 -13.63
C GLU A 39 -8.66 14.27 -12.37
N TYR A 40 -9.30 13.10 -12.21
CA TYR A 40 -9.03 12.21 -11.08
C TYR A 40 -7.63 11.57 -11.16
N GLU A 41 -7.25 11.08 -12.34
CA GLU A 41 -5.92 10.50 -12.58
C GLU A 41 -4.81 11.51 -12.28
N ALA A 42 -5.00 12.79 -12.63
CA ALA A 42 -4.04 13.85 -12.34
C ALA A 42 -3.78 14.07 -10.83
N LEU A 43 -4.71 13.66 -9.95
CA LEU A 43 -4.49 13.74 -8.50
C LEU A 43 -3.31 12.86 -8.05
N TYR A 44 -3.04 11.76 -8.76
CA TYR A 44 -1.93 10.85 -8.43
C TYR A 44 -0.56 11.50 -8.61
N GLU A 45 -0.44 12.61 -9.34
CA GLU A 45 0.79 13.40 -9.40
C GLU A 45 1.19 13.96 -8.03
N GLN A 46 0.23 14.16 -7.12
CA GLN A 46 0.46 14.64 -5.76
C GLN A 46 0.77 13.50 -4.77
N GLN A 47 0.47 12.26 -5.14
CA GLN A 47 0.59 11.08 -4.26
C GLN A 47 1.98 10.93 -3.61
N PRO A 48 3.12 11.18 -4.30
CA PRO A 48 4.44 11.05 -3.68
C PRO A 48 4.70 12.02 -2.52
N TYR A 49 3.97 13.14 -2.47
CA TYR A 49 4.19 14.24 -1.54
C TYR A 49 3.17 14.26 -0.39
N LEU A 50 2.11 13.47 -0.50
CA LEU A 50 1.04 13.40 0.48
C LEU A 50 1.13 12.09 1.27
N THR A 51 0.65 12.13 2.51
CA THR A 51 0.31 10.91 3.24
C THR A 51 -0.88 10.22 2.59
N ARG A 52 -1.10 8.93 2.89
CA ARG A 52 -2.26 8.19 2.35
C ARG A 52 -3.58 8.84 2.79
N THR A 53 -3.66 9.31 4.03
CA THR A 53 -4.81 10.08 4.54
C THR A 53 -5.04 11.36 3.74
N GLU A 54 -4.00 12.19 3.58
CA GLU A 54 -4.11 13.45 2.83
C GLU A 54 -4.48 13.24 1.36
N PHE A 55 -3.94 12.19 0.73
CA PHE A 55 -4.31 11.82 -0.64
C PHE A 55 -5.80 11.42 -0.72
N TYR A 56 -6.30 10.62 0.23
CA TYR A 56 -7.72 10.28 0.28
C TYR A 56 -8.62 11.50 0.56
N ASP A 57 -8.15 12.46 1.34
CA ASP A 57 -8.85 13.73 1.58
C ASP A 57 -8.89 14.57 0.29
N LEU A 58 -7.77 14.70 -0.43
CA LEU A 58 -7.69 15.37 -1.73
C LEU A 58 -8.69 14.80 -2.74
N CYS A 59 -8.73 13.47 -2.87
CA CYS A 59 -9.67 12.80 -3.76
C CYS A 59 -11.14 12.93 -3.29
N GLN A 60 -11.38 12.98 -1.97
CA GLN A 60 -12.71 13.23 -1.41
C GLN A 60 -13.21 14.64 -1.73
N ASP A 61 -12.33 15.64 -1.67
CA ASP A 61 -12.61 17.03 -2.03
C ASP A 61 -12.89 17.18 -3.53
N TRP A 62 -12.11 16.50 -4.36
CA TRP A 62 -12.40 16.41 -5.79
C TRP A 62 -13.78 15.78 -6.02
N ALA A 63 -14.08 14.65 -5.38
CA ALA A 63 -15.36 13.95 -5.53
C ALA A 63 -16.55 14.80 -5.09
N GLN A 64 -16.37 15.66 -4.07
CA GLN A 64 -17.38 16.63 -3.64
C GLN A 64 -17.73 17.64 -4.73
N LYS A 65 -16.75 18.12 -5.50
CA LYS A 65 -16.96 19.07 -6.62
C LYS A 65 -17.73 18.45 -7.78
N GLN A 66 -17.72 17.12 -7.93
CA GLN A 66 -18.47 16.39 -8.96
C GLN A 66 -19.94 16.13 -8.59
N GLY A 67 -20.37 16.52 -7.38
CA GLY A 67 -21.76 16.39 -6.92
C GLY A 67 -22.01 15.23 -5.94
N ALA A 68 -23.20 15.23 -5.35
CA ALA A 68 -23.54 14.37 -4.21
C ALA A 68 -23.38 12.86 -4.47
N VAL A 69 -23.66 12.40 -5.69
CA VAL A 69 -23.56 10.99 -6.07
C VAL A 69 -22.09 10.52 -6.06
N ILE A 70 -21.19 11.28 -6.67
CA ILE A 70 -19.76 10.93 -6.74
C ILE A 70 -19.12 11.07 -5.36
N LYS A 71 -19.48 12.11 -4.61
CA LYS A 71 -19.07 12.29 -3.21
C LYS A 71 -19.37 11.03 -2.37
N ARG A 72 -20.59 10.49 -2.47
CA ARG A 72 -21.00 9.29 -1.74
C ARG A 72 -20.23 8.05 -2.18
N LYS A 73 -20.10 7.82 -3.49
CA LYS A 73 -19.35 6.66 -4.02
C LYS A 73 -17.88 6.68 -3.61
N TYR A 74 -17.23 7.84 -3.64
CA TYR A 74 -15.85 7.96 -3.20
C TYR A 74 -15.72 7.70 -1.69
N ARG A 75 -16.65 8.22 -0.88
CA ARG A 75 -16.67 7.95 0.57
C ARG A 75 -16.81 6.44 0.86
N GLU A 76 -17.71 5.75 0.16
CA GLU A 76 -17.88 4.30 0.28
C GLU A 76 -16.62 3.53 -0.12
N PHE A 77 -15.98 3.93 -1.22
CA PHE A 77 -14.70 3.38 -1.67
C PHE A 77 -13.60 3.57 -0.62
N ARG A 78 -13.41 4.79 -0.10
CA ARG A 78 -12.43 5.07 0.96
C ARG A 78 -12.66 4.20 2.21
N LEU A 79 -13.91 4.09 2.65
CA LEU A 79 -14.26 3.24 3.81
C LEU A 79 -14.00 1.75 3.55
N HIS A 80 -14.11 1.31 2.30
CA HIS A 80 -13.72 -0.05 1.93
C HIS A 80 -12.20 -0.23 2.01
N GLU A 81 -11.43 0.67 1.42
CA GLU A 81 -9.97 0.63 1.44
C GLU A 81 -9.41 0.66 2.87
N GLU A 82 -9.89 1.58 3.71
CA GLU A 82 -9.44 1.68 5.10
C GLU A 82 -9.79 0.42 5.93
N ARG A 83 -10.94 -0.21 5.65
CA ARG A 83 -11.30 -1.49 6.27
C ARG A 83 -10.42 -2.62 5.77
N TYR A 84 -10.16 -2.68 4.47
CA TYR A 84 -9.30 -3.69 3.87
C TYR A 84 -7.88 -3.62 4.44
N ILE A 85 -7.29 -2.41 4.55
CA ILE A 85 -5.96 -2.22 5.14
C ILE A 85 -5.91 -2.76 6.58
N LYS A 86 -6.92 -2.44 7.40
CA LYS A 86 -7.03 -2.93 8.79
C LYS A 86 -7.23 -4.44 8.87
N GLN A 87 -8.08 -5.00 8.01
CA GLN A 87 -8.34 -6.43 7.95
C GLN A 87 -7.07 -7.20 7.53
N ARG A 88 -6.38 -6.72 6.50
CA ARG A 88 -5.12 -7.28 6.02
C ARG A 88 -4.05 -7.26 7.11
N ASP A 89 -3.84 -6.13 7.78
CA ASP A 89 -2.87 -6.02 8.87
C ASP A 89 -3.17 -7.03 9.98
N ARG A 90 -4.43 -7.09 10.43
CA ARG A 90 -4.87 -8.05 11.45
C ARG A 90 -4.62 -9.50 11.03
N ILE A 91 -5.07 -9.90 9.84
CA ILE A 91 -4.93 -11.29 9.37
C ILE A 91 -3.47 -11.68 9.24
N LEU A 92 -2.62 -10.79 8.72
CA LEU A 92 -1.19 -11.09 8.57
C LEU A 92 -0.48 -11.17 9.91
N ARG A 93 -0.85 -10.35 10.89
CA ARG A 93 -0.35 -10.49 12.28
C ARG A 93 -0.81 -11.81 12.89
N ASP A 94 -2.08 -12.16 12.80
CA ASP A 94 -2.60 -13.43 13.33
C ASP A 94 -1.91 -14.65 12.68
N ARG A 95 -1.57 -14.56 11.38
CA ARG A 95 -0.78 -15.61 10.69
C ARG A 95 0.69 -15.60 11.14
N LEU A 96 1.30 -14.42 11.31
CA LEU A 96 2.69 -14.26 11.75
C LEU A 96 2.89 -14.74 13.19
N ASP A 97 1.93 -14.49 14.08
CA ASP A 97 1.93 -14.98 15.46
C ASP A 97 2.09 -16.50 15.50
N ARG A 98 1.37 -17.20 14.62
CA ARG A 98 1.36 -18.67 14.48
C ARG A 98 2.51 -19.22 13.64
N ALA A 99 3.24 -18.37 12.93
CA ALA A 99 4.35 -18.80 12.09
C ALA A 99 5.58 -19.17 12.95
N ASN A 100 6.23 -20.26 12.55
CA ASN A 100 7.54 -20.65 13.07
C ASN A 100 8.63 -19.80 12.43
N GLY A 101 9.63 -19.43 13.21
CA GLY A 101 10.81 -18.69 12.74
C GLY A 101 11.51 -18.00 13.90
N SER A 102 12.66 -17.39 13.60
CA SER A 102 13.41 -16.60 14.56
C SER A 102 12.66 -15.32 14.97
N ASP A 103 12.86 -14.89 16.21
CA ASP A 103 12.30 -13.63 16.72
C ASP A 103 12.76 -12.44 15.88
N ALA A 104 14.00 -12.46 15.38
CA ALA A 104 14.54 -11.41 14.53
C ALA A 104 13.77 -11.31 13.19
N ALA A 105 13.44 -12.43 12.57
CA ALA A 105 12.68 -12.45 11.32
C ALA A 105 11.22 -12.01 11.55
N LYS A 106 10.61 -12.46 12.65
CA LYS A 106 9.24 -12.05 13.01
C LYS A 106 9.16 -10.56 13.35
N ASN A 107 10.11 -10.02 14.12
CA ASN A 107 10.17 -8.59 14.46
C ASN A 107 10.29 -7.72 13.22
N TYR A 108 11.16 -8.07 12.27
CA TYR A 108 11.25 -7.38 10.99
C TYR A 108 9.90 -7.34 10.25
N LEU A 109 9.15 -8.44 10.25
CA LEU A 109 7.84 -8.50 9.60
C LEU A 109 6.76 -7.70 10.36
N TYR A 110 6.78 -7.66 11.68
CA TYR A 110 5.87 -6.78 12.44
C TYR A 110 6.15 -5.31 12.15
N GLU A 111 7.42 -4.90 12.13
CA GLU A 111 7.80 -3.53 11.76
C GLU A 111 7.37 -3.18 10.33
N LEU A 112 7.47 -4.14 9.40
CA LEU A 112 7.01 -3.95 8.02
C LEU A 112 5.50 -3.77 7.96
N LEU A 113 4.74 -4.55 8.73
CA LEU A 113 3.28 -4.43 8.83
C LEU A 113 2.86 -3.10 9.48
N ASP A 114 3.58 -2.64 10.51
CA ASP A 114 3.39 -1.30 11.10
C ASP A 114 3.61 -0.21 10.06
N LEU A 115 4.66 -0.33 9.24
CA LEU A 115 4.97 0.63 8.19
C LEU A 115 3.92 0.64 7.08
N GLN A 116 3.44 -0.53 6.64
CA GLN A 116 2.43 -0.68 5.58
C GLN A 116 1.04 -0.14 5.99
N SER A 117 0.66 -0.38 7.24
CA SER A 117 -0.65 0.03 7.79
C SER A 117 -0.68 1.50 8.20
N ASN A 118 0.46 2.18 8.27
CA ASN A 118 0.54 3.59 8.62
C ASN A 118 -0.04 4.48 7.52
N MET A 119 -1.17 5.11 7.80
CA MET A 119 -1.87 6.02 6.89
C MET A 119 -1.26 7.43 6.83
N ASN A 120 -0.38 7.76 7.77
CA ASN A 120 0.09 9.12 8.07
C ASN A 120 1.55 9.34 7.68
N ILE A 121 2.09 8.48 6.80
CA ILE A 121 3.39 8.68 6.18
C ILE A 121 3.24 8.83 4.67
N THR A 122 4.15 9.59 4.07
CA THR A 122 4.22 9.73 2.61
C THR A 122 4.84 8.48 1.99
N LEU A 123 4.62 8.27 0.68
CA LEU A 123 5.27 7.20 -0.06
C LEU A 123 6.80 7.28 0.07
N LYS A 124 7.37 8.49 -0.01
CA LYS A 124 8.81 8.68 0.14
C LYS A 124 9.32 8.22 1.51
N ILE A 125 8.60 8.55 2.60
CA ILE A 125 8.96 8.10 3.95
C ILE A 125 8.85 6.58 4.06
N TYR A 126 7.80 5.98 3.48
CA TYR A 126 7.65 4.53 3.42
C TYR A 126 8.86 3.88 2.72
N GLU A 127 9.17 4.30 1.49
CA GLU A 127 10.27 3.75 0.69
C GLU A 127 11.63 3.88 1.40
N THR A 128 11.89 5.05 2.00
CA THR A 128 13.14 5.26 2.75
C THR A 128 13.24 4.34 3.96
N ARG A 129 12.19 4.25 4.79
CA ARG A 129 12.21 3.40 5.99
C ARG A 129 12.32 1.93 5.65
N GLU A 130 11.60 1.49 4.63
CA GLU A 130 11.64 0.09 4.20
C GLU A 130 13.02 -0.28 3.62
N GLU A 131 13.66 0.63 2.88
CA GLU A 131 15.05 0.47 2.43
C GLU A 131 16.04 0.40 3.60
N GLU A 132 15.91 1.28 4.59
CA GLU A 132 16.72 1.27 5.81
C GLU A 132 16.56 -0.06 6.56
N MET A 133 15.32 -0.51 6.78
CA MET A 133 15.05 -1.80 7.44
C MET A 133 15.74 -2.97 6.72
N ARG A 134 15.70 -3.00 5.37
CA ARG A 134 16.41 -4.02 4.58
C ARG A 134 17.92 -3.91 4.65
N HIS A 135 18.46 -2.69 4.76
CA HIS A 135 19.90 -2.47 4.77
C HIS A 135 20.55 -2.88 6.11
N TYR A 136 19.86 -2.63 7.22
CA TYR A 136 20.41 -2.89 8.56
C TYR A 136 20.25 -4.32 9.06
N ILE A 137 19.35 -5.10 8.44
CA ILE A 137 19.11 -6.47 8.85
C ILE A 137 20.13 -7.45 8.25
N LEU A 138 20.46 -8.50 9.00
CA LEU A 138 21.31 -9.57 8.49
C LEU A 138 20.64 -10.29 7.32
N ALA A 139 21.42 -10.61 6.28
CA ALA A 139 20.91 -11.27 5.07
C ALA A 139 20.18 -12.61 5.37
N THR A 140 20.66 -13.36 6.37
CA THR A 140 20.04 -14.62 6.81
C THR A 140 18.65 -14.40 7.41
N VAL A 141 18.49 -13.34 8.21
CA VAL A 141 17.21 -12.96 8.81
C VAL A 141 16.25 -12.47 7.72
N LEU A 142 16.73 -11.68 6.75
CA LEU A 142 15.90 -11.23 5.63
C LEU A 142 15.40 -12.42 4.76
N GLN A 143 16.25 -13.41 4.52
CA GLN A 143 15.86 -14.62 3.79
C GLN A 143 14.80 -15.43 4.54
N GLU A 144 14.92 -15.55 5.86
CA GLU A 144 13.92 -16.19 6.70
C GLU A 144 12.60 -15.42 6.71
N ALA A 145 12.66 -14.10 6.93
CA ALA A 145 11.49 -13.22 6.89
C ALA A 145 10.76 -13.33 5.54
N THR A 146 11.49 -13.41 4.42
CA THR A 146 10.91 -13.62 3.09
C THR A 146 10.16 -14.96 2.99
N LYS A 147 10.72 -16.03 3.56
CA LYS A 147 10.05 -17.36 3.59
C LYS A 147 8.78 -17.31 4.42
N ILE A 148 8.84 -16.71 5.61
CA ILE A 148 7.67 -16.53 6.48
C ILE A 148 6.61 -15.72 5.75
N TRP A 149 6.98 -14.58 5.17
CA TRP A 149 6.07 -13.69 4.45
C TRP A 149 5.29 -14.40 3.34
N ASN A 150 5.97 -15.22 2.52
CA ASN A 150 5.31 -16.01 1.48
C ASN A 150 4.33 -17.04 2.06
N LEU A 151 4.60 -17.60 3.23
CA LEU A 151 3.68 -18.51 3.93
C LEU A 151 2.49 -17.78 4.56
N LEU A 152 2.63 -16.50 4.91
CA LEU A 152 1.50 -15.69 5.39
C LEU A 152 0.47 -15.42 4.30
N ASP A 153 0.81 -15.65 3.03
CA ASP A 153 -0.04 -15.45 1.87
C ASP A 153 -0.71 -14.06 1.81
N PRO A 154 0.09 -12.99 1.63
CA PRO A 154 -0.37 -11.60 1.67
C PRO A 154 -1.32 -11.20 0.54
N ALA A 155 -1.46 -12.05 -0.49
CA ALA A 155 -2.37 -11.84 -1.61
C ALA A 155 -3.80 -12.33 -1.32
N HIS A 156 -3.97 -13.26 -0.38
CA HIS A 156 -5.26 -13.85 -0.05
C HIS A 156 -5.68 -13.47 1.38
N ILE A 157 -6.48 -12.41 1.46
CA ILE A 157 -7.04 -11.85 2.69
C ILE A 157 -8.52 -12.23 2.73
N ASP A 158 -8.79 -13.45 3.21
CA ASP A 158 -10.15 -14.00 3.41
C ASP A 158 -10.80 -13.46 4.70
#